data_AF-C1LD05-F1
#
_entry.id   AF-C1LD05-F1
#
_cell.length_a   1.000
_cell.length_b   1.000
_cell.length_c   1.000
_cell.angle_alpha   90.00
_cell.angle_beta   90.00
_cell.angle_gamma   90.00
#
_symmetry.space_group_name_H-M   'P 1'
#
loop_
_entity.id
_entity.type
_entity.pdbx_description
1 polymer ?
#
loop_
_entity_poly.entity_id
_entity_poly.type
_entity_poly.pdbx_seq_one_letter_code
_entity_poly.pdbx_strand_id
1 'polypeptide(L)'
;MDVLRKLYNKLPCKKKHEKDEQKTDLNELKQELDMDEHKIPLSELYARLHTDPNIGLKPDEAKIRLERDGPNALTPPKTTPQWVKFCKTLFGGFSMLLWVGAILCFIAYGIERNFEDESSNDNEILRIPKKFWE
;
A
#
# COMPACT_ATOMS: atom_id res chain seq x y z
N MET A 1 -24.44 14.88 18.47
CA MET A 1 -23.64 14.29 17.38
C MET A 1 -22.13 14.36 17.61
N ASP A 2 -21.61 15.37 18.33
CA ASP A 2 -20.15 15.56 18.48
C ASP A 2 -19.48 14.64 19.52
N VAL A 3 -20.24 14.12 20.48
CA VAL A 3 -19.75 13.19 21.50
C VAL A 3 -19.45 11.80 20.90
N LEU A 4 -20.30 11.33 19.99
CA LEU A 4 -20.12 10.06 19.26
C LEU A 4 -18.87 10.09 18.35
N ARG A 5 -18.57 11.25 17.78
CA ARG A 5 -17.39 11.47 16.92
C ARG A 5 -16.08 11.40 17.70
N LYS A 6 -16.06 11.87 18.96
CA LYS A 6 -14.90 11.79 19.85
C LYS A 6 -14.60 10.37 20.33
N LEU A 7 -15.63 9.54 20.50
CA LEU A 7 -15.49 8.14 20.93
C LEU A 7 -14.92 7.24 19.82
N TYR A 8 -15.29 7.50 18.56
CA TYR A 8 -14.82 6.74 17.40
C TYR A 8 -13.31 6.89 17.13
N ASN A 9 -12.69 8.01 17.50
CA ASN A 9 -11.27 8.29 17.25
C ASN A 9 -10.31 7.66 18.27
N LYS A 10 -10.81 6.89 19.24
CA LYS A 10 -10.01 6.30 20.33
C LYS A 10 -9.75 4.78 20.17
N LEU A 11 -10.14 4.18 19.05
CA LEU A 11 -9.94 2.75 18.81
C LEU A 11 -8.52 2.48 18.26
N PRO A 12 -7.72 1.59 18.89
CA PRO A 12 -6.37 1.27 18.43
C PRO A 12 -6.40 0.48 17.11
N CYS A 13 -5.70 0.99 16.10
CA CYS A 13 -5.58 0.36 14.78
C CYS A 13 -4.64 -0.87 14.88
N LYS A 14 -5.21 -2.09 14.75
CA LYS A 14 -4.44 -3.34 14.78
C LYS A 14 -3.47 -3.43 13.58
N LYS A 15 -2.30 -3.97 13.90
CA LYS A 15 -1.05 -3.91 13.13
C LYS A 15 -1.01 -4.99 12.04
N LYS A 16 -0.96 -4.57 10.77
CA LYS A 16 -0.38 -5.19 9.55
C LYS A 16 -0.52 -6.70 9.26
N HIS A 17 -0.35 -7.62 10.22
CA HIS A 17 -0.45 -9.08 10.05
C HIS A 17 -1.90 -9.56 9.84
N GLU A 18 -2.84 -8.97 10.59
CA GLU A 18 -4.29 -9.25 10.49
C GLU A 18 -4.87 -8.86 9.11
N LYS A 19 -4.19 -7.95 8.40
CA LYS A 19 -4.63 -7.39 7.11
C LYS A 19 -4.32 -8.29 5.92
N ASP A 20 -3.37 -9.21 6.04
CA ASP A 20 -3.07 -10.19 4.99
C ASP A 20 -3.92 -11.45 5.19
N GLU A 21 -4.10 -11.94 6.43
CA GLU A 21 -5.06 -13.02 6.76
C GLU A 21 -6.49 -12.67 6.31
N GLN A 22 -6.98 -11.45 6.62
CA GLN A 22 -8.28 -10.96 6.17
C GLN A 22 -8.45 -10.88 4.65
N LYS A 23 -7.37 -10.75 3.86
CA LYS A 23 -7.48 -10.69 2.39
C LYS A 23 -7.62 -12.08 1.77
N THR A 24 -6.90 -13.06 2.31
CA THR A 24 -7.03 -14.47 1.93
C THR A 24 -8.42 -14.99 2.28
N ASP A 25 -8.89 -14.71 3.50
CA ASP A 25 -10.24 -15.04 3.96
C ASP A 25 -11.33 -14.36 3.10
N LEU A 26 -11.15 -13.08 2.74
CA LEU A 26 -12.07 -12.40 1.81
C LEU A 26 -12.10 -13.03 0.41
N ASN A 27 -10.98 -13.58 -0.06
CA ASN A 27 -10.91 -14.19 -1.38
C ASN A 27 -11.57 -15.57 -1.39
N GLU A 28 -11.41 -16.33 -0.32
CA GLU A 28 -12.05 -17.62 -0.10
C GLU A 28 -13.57 -17.45 0.08
N LEU A 29 -14.01 -16.48 0.90
CA LEU A 29 -15.43 -16.16 1.10
C LEU A 29 -16.12 -15.64 -0.16
N LYS A 30 -15.40 -14.94 -1.05
CA LYS A 30 -15.92 -14.54 -2.37
C LYS A 30 -16.12 -15.71 -3.33
N GLN A 31 -15.43 -16.83 -3.09
CA GLN A 31 -15.46 -17.99 -3.97
C GLN A 31 -16.67 -18.90 -3.69
N GLU A 32 -17.35 -18.74 -2.55
CA GLU A 32 -18.40 -19.65 -2.09
C GLU A 32 -19.83 -19.08 -2.10
N LEU A 33 -20.08 -17.92 -2.71
CA LEU A 33 -21.45 -17.38 -2.80
C LEU A 33 -22.21 -18.02 -3.98
N ASP A 34 -22.96 -19.10 -3.72
CA ASP A 34 -23.96 -19.64 -4.64
C ASP A 34 -25.27 -18.85 -4.52
N MET A 35 -25.75 -18.27 -5.63
CA MET A 35 -26.93 -17.41 -5.68
C MET A 35 -28.07 -18.15 -6.39
N ASP A 36 -29.19 -18.40 -5.71
CA ASP A 36 -30.31 -19.24 -6.18
C ASP A 36 -31.51 -18.45 -6.71
N GLU A 37 -31.48 -17.10 -6.67
CA GLU A 37 -32.64 -16.25 -6.95
C GLU A 37 -33.19 -16.41 -8.38
N HIS A 38 -32.35 -16.84 -9.32
CA HIS A 38 -32.73 -17.08 -10.71
C HIS A 38 -33.38 -18.45 -10.94
N LYS A 39 -33.40 -19.34 -9.93
CA LYS A 39 -33.96 -20.70 -10.00
C LYS A 39 -35.35 -20.80 -9.38
N ILE A 40 -35.71 -19.87 -8.50
CA ILE A 40 -36.98 -19.86 -7.75
C ILE A 40 -38.12 -19.18 -8.52
N PRO A 41 -39.39 -19.53 -8.25
CA PRO A 41 -40.54 -18.87 -8.87
C PRO A 41 -40.70 -17.42 -8.41
N LEU A 42 -41.21 -16.56 -9.30
CA LEU A 42 -41.36 -15.12 -9.09
C LEU A 42 -42.15 -14.74 -7.82
N SER A 43 -43.20 -15.50 -7.49
CA SER A 43 -43.99 -15.27 -6.27
C SER A 43 -43.18 -15.44 -5.00
N GLU A 44 -42.27 -16.42 -4.97
CA GLU A 44 -41.37 -16.67 -3.85
C GLU A 44 -40.25 -15.62 -3.80
N LEU A 45 -39.74 -15.20 -4.96
CA LEU A 45 -38.74 -14.12 -5.05
C LEU A 45 -39.28 -12.80 -4.49
N TYR A 46 -40.50 -12.41 -4.87
CA TYR A 46 -41.12 -11.18 -4.36
C TYR A 46 -41.39 -11.23 -2.86
N ALA A 47 -41.74 -12.41 -2.33
CA ALA A 47 -41.88 -12.63 -0.90
C ALA A 47 -40.54 -12.53 -0.16
N ARG A 48 -39.45 -13.11 -0.70
CA ARG A 48 -38.10 -13.03 -0.12
C ARG A 48 -37.53 -11.60 -0.12
N LEU A 49 -37.70 -10.86 -1.22
CA LEU A 49 -37.16 -9.49 -1.35
C LEU A 49 -38.09 -8.40 -0.79
N HIS A 50 -39.32 -8.75 -0.40
CA HIS A 50 -40.37 -7.83 0.04
C HIS A 50 -40.62 -6.70 -0.96
N THR A 51 -40.77 -7.04 -2.24
CA THR A 51 -40.93 -6.08 -3.34
C THR A 51 -42.20 -6.33 -4.14
N ASP A 52 -42.95 -5.29 -4.47
CA ASP A 52 -44.08 -5.38 -5.40
C ASP A 52 -43.61 -5.25 -6.87
N PRO A 53 -44.04 -6.14 -7.78
CA PRO A 53 -43.62 -6.09 -9.19
C PRO A 53 -44.19 -4.92 -9.99
N ASN A 54 -45.33 -4.36 -9.58
CA ASN A 54 -46.01 -3.29 -10.33
C ASN A 54 -45.61 -1.88 -9.86
N ILE A 55 -45.40 -1.71 -8.55
CA ILE A 55 -45.20 -0.39 -7.92
C ILE A 55 -43.75 -0.25 -7.41
N GLY A 56 -43.05 -1.37 -7.19
CA GLY A 56 -41.71 -1.38 -6.62
C GLY A 56 -41.70 -1.14 -5.11
N LEU A 57 -40.56 -0.63 -4.61
CA LEU A 57 -40.39 -0.29 -3.20
C LEU A 57 -40.93 1.10 -2.89
N LYS A 58 -41.42 1.28 -1.66
CA LYS A 58 -41.77 2.62 -1.15
C LYS A 58 -40.50 3.48 -1.00
N PRO A 59 -40.58 4.80 -1.27
CA PRO A 59 -39.41 5.69 -1.18
C PRO A 59 -38.79 5.73 0.22
N ASP A 60 -39.60 5.63 1.27
CA ASP A 60 -39.12 5.58 2.65
C ASP A 60 -38.31 4.30 2.93
N GLU A 61 -38.76 3.17 2.41
CA GLU A 61 -38.12 1.86 2.57
C GLU A 61 -36.81 1.77 1.77
N ALA A 62 -36.78 2.42 0.60
CA ALA A 62 -35.58 2.56 -0.21
C ALA A 62 -34.51 3.38 0.52
N LYS A 63 -34.90 4.45 1.21
CA LYS A 63 -33.99 5.26 2.03
C LYS A 63 -33.40 4.47 3.20
N ILE A 64 -34.22 3.69 3.89
CA ILE A 64 -33.76 2.82 4.98
C ILE A 64 -32.74 1.78 4.47
N ARG A 65 -33.00 1.14 3.33
CA ARG A 65 -32.04 0.21 2.71
C ARG A 65 -30.76 0.91 2.29
N LEU A 66 -30.84 2.13 1.75
CA LEU A 66 -29.66 2.91 1.37
C LEU A 66 -28.78 3.27 2.57
N GLU A 67 -29.38 3.61 3.71
CA GLU A 67 -28.65 3.89 4.96
C GLU A 67 -28.05 2.62 5.58
N ARG A 68 -28.69 1.45 5.38
CA ARG A 68 -28.22 0.15 5.88
C ARG A 68 -27.10 -0.45 5.02
N ASP A 69 -27.32 -0.57 3.71
CA ASP A 69 -26.44 -1.31 2.78
C ASP A 69 -25.39 -0.40 2.14
N GLY A 70 -25.64 0.92 2.18
CA GLY A 70 -24.81 1.92 1.52
C GLY A 70 -25.15 2.09 0.04
N PRO A 71 -24.46 3.02 -0.65
CA PRO A 71 -24.68 3.25 -2.07
C PRO A 71 -24.29 2.03 -2.90
N ASN A 72 -25.09 1.70 -3.91
CA ASN A 72 -24.76 0.67 -4.90
C ASN A 72 -23.66 1.17 -5.86
N ALA A 73 -22.47 1.38 -5.32
CA ALA A 73 -21.29 1.85 -6.03
C ALA A 73 -20.09 1.02 -5.60
N LEU A 74 -19.35 0.49 -6.57
CA LEU A 74 -18.11 -0.23 -6.29
C LEU A 74 -17.12 0.73 -5.64
N THR A 75 -16.68 0.39 -4.43
CA THR A 75 -15.66 1.18 -3.74
C THR A 75 -14.35 1.09 -4.54
N PRO A 76 -13.76 2.21 -4.99
CA PRO A 76 -12.54 2.16 -5.77
C PRO A 76 -11.42 1.49 -4.96
N PRO A 77 -10.54 0.72 -5.61
CA PRO A 77 -9.48 0.02 -4.91
C PRO A 77 -8.57 1.03 -4.21
N LYS A 78 -8.10 0.68 -3.00
CA LYS A 78 -7.21 1.54 -2.22
C LYS A 78 -5.94 1.80 -3.02
N THR A 79 -5.78 3.03 -3.50
CA THR A 79 -4.59 3.42 -4.24
C THR A 79 -3.41 3.56 -3.28
N THR A 80 -2.27 3.01 -3.67
CA THR A 80 -1.00 3.31 -3.01
C THR A 80 -0.42 4.57 -3.67
N PRO A 81 0.13 5.52 -2.88
CA PRO A 81 0.72 6.71 -3.45
C PRO A 81 1.93 6.34 -4.31
N GLN A 82 2.18 7.12 -5.37
CA GLN A 82 3.14 6.74 -6.42
C GLN A 82 4.58 6.64 -5.89
N TRP A 83 4.98 7.47 -4.93
CA TRP A 83 6.30 7.39 -4.29
C TRP A 83 6.51 6.04 -3.59
N VAL A 84 5.46 5.44 -2.99
CA VAL A 84 5.55 4.10 -2.38
C VAL A 84 5.78 3.03 -3.45
N LYS A 85 5.18 3.18 -4.62
CA LYS A 85 5.40 2.24 -5.75
C LYS A 85 6.83 2.34 -6.26
N PHE A 86 7.37 3.56 -6.35
CA PHE A 86 8.75 3.81 -6.75
C PHE A 86 9.78 3.27 -5.74
N CYS A 87 9.56 3.47 -4.44
CA CYS A 87 10.44 2.90 -3.42
C CYS A 87 10.43 1.37 -3.45
N LYS A 88 9.28 0.74 -3.72
CA LYS A 88 9.21 -0.73 -3.87
C LYS A 88 10.05 -1.24 -5.05
N THR A 89 10.11 -0.50 -6.16
CA THR A 89 10.98 -0.85 -7.29
C THR A 89 12.46 -0.58 -7.02
N LEU A 90 12.79 0.44 -6.22
CA LEU A 90 14.18 0.75 -5.85
C LEU A 90 14.80 -0.24 -4.85
N PHE A 91 14.01 -0.84 -3.97
CA PHE A 91 14.48 -1.83 -2.98
C PHE A 91 14.07 -3.27 -3.34
N GLY A 92 13.60 -3.51 -4.56
CA GLY A 92 13.17 -4.83 -5.03
C GLY A 92 14.24 -5.51 -5.90
N GLY A 93 14.41 -6.82 -5.73
CA GLY A 93 15.24 -7.66 -6.61
C GLY A 93 16.72 -7.27 -6.63
N PHE A 94 17.21 -6.92 -7.82
CA PHE A 94 18.63 -6.65 -8.09
C PHE A 94 19.15 -5.35 -7.46
N SER A 95 18.30 -4.34 -7.28
CA SER A 95 18.71 -3.03 -6.74
C SER A 95 19.27 -3.11 -5.31
N MET A 96 18.92 -4.15 -4.54
CA MET A 96 19.50 -4.41 -3.21
C MET A 96 21.01 -4.72 -3.27
N LEU A 97 21.48 -5.40 -4.33
CA LEU A 97 22.91 -5.68 -4.51
C LEU A 97 23.69 -4.38 -4.75
N LEU A 98 23.11 -3.46 -5.52
CA LEU A 98 23.72 -2.15 -5.78
C LEU A 98 23.79 -1.29 -4.51
N TRP A 99 22.79 -1.36 -3.62
CA TRP A 99 22.84 -0.69 -2.32
C TRP A 99 23.96 -1.21 -1.43
N VAL A 100 24.14 -2.53 -1.35
CA VAL A 100 25.23 -3.13 -0.56
C VAL A 100 26.59 -2.75 -1.15
N GLY A 101 26.74 -2.80 -2.49
CA GLY A 101 27.97 -2.37 -3.16
C GLY A 101 28.28 -0.90 -2.93
N ALA A 102 27.28 -0.01 -3.00
CA ALA A 102 27.46 1.40 -2.72
C ALA A 102 27.93 1.64 -1.28
N ILE A 103 27.31 0.98 -0.29
CA ILE A 103 27.72 1.08 1.12
C ILE A 103 29.15 0.58 1.30
N LEU A 104 29.52 -0.55 0.68
CA LEU A 104 30.87 -1.10 0.75
C LEU A 104 31.91 -0.13 0.17
N CYS A 105 31.61 0.49 -0.98
CA CYS A 105 32.49 1.50 -1.60
C CYS A 105 32.65 2.75 -0.72
N PHE A 106 31.59 3.23 -0.08
CA PHE A 106 31.68 4.36 0.85
C PHE A 106 32.50 4.03 2.10
N ILE A 107 32.40 2.81 2.62
CA ILE A 107 33.21 2.35 3.75
C ILE A 107 34.69 2.26 3.35
N ALA A 108 35.00 1.64 2.21
CA ALA A 108 36.37 1.54 1.70
C ALA A 108 37.00 2.92 1.47
N TYR A 109 36.26 3.85 0.85
CA TYR A 109 36.72 5.23 0.67
C TYR A 109 36.91 5.96 2.00
N GLY A 110 36.00 5.76 2.96
CA GLY A 110 36.13 6.32 4.30
C GLY A 110 37.40 5.82 4.98
N ILE A 111 37.71 4.53 4.88
CA ILE A 111 38.94 3.91 5.40
C ILE A 111 40.16 4.53 4.71
N GLU A 112 40.25 4.50 3.38
CA GLU A 112 41.39 5.03 2.61
C GLU A 112 41.68 6.50 2.91
N ARG A 113 40.65 7.34 3.03
CA ARG A 113 40.81 8.75 3.42
C ARG A 113 41.34 8.95 4.84
N ASN A 114 41.04 8.04 5.78
CA ASN A 114 41.62 8.09 7.12
C ASN A 114 43.07 7.57 7.14
N PHE A 115 43.51 6.78 6.14
CA PHE A 115 44.89 6.28 6.03
C PHE A 115 45.83 7.23 5.24
N GLU A 116 45.32 8.05 4.32
CA GLU A 116 46.12 9.04 3.56
C GLU A 116 46.67 10.20 4.41
N ASP A 117 46.13 10.43 5.61
CA ASP A 117 46.63 11.44 6.54
C ASP A 117 48.00 11.06 7.17
N GLU A 118 48.44 9.81 7.08
CA GLU A 118 49.75 9.35 7.61
C GLU A 118 50.86 9.22 6.56
N SER A 119 50.60 9.34 5.25
CA SER A 119 51.61 9.07 4.19
C SER A 119 51.91 10.23 3.23
N SER A 120 51.30 11.41 3.42
CA SER A 120 51.52 12.58 2.55
C SER A 120 52.56 13.59 3.06
N ASN A 121 53.22 13.33 4.20
CA ASN A 121 54.30 14.21 4.70
C ASN A 121 55.72 13.80 4.30
N ASP A 122 55.94 12.66 3.65
CA ASP A 122 57.29 12.10 3.48
C ASP A 122 57.84 12.08 2.03
N ASN A 123 57.24 12.79 1.07
CA ASN A 123 57.81 12.87 -0.28
C ASN A 123 57.68 14.24 -0.96
N GLU A 124 58.07 15.32 -0.26
CA GLU A 124 58.24 16.66 -0.85
C GLU A 124 59.46 16.81 -1.81
N ILE A 125 59.99 15.74 -2.41
CA ILE A 125 61.23 15.78 -3.24
C ILE A 125 60.95 15.91 -4.76
N LEU A 126 59.71 16.02 -5.23
CA LEU A 126 59.40 16.11 -6.68
C LEU A 126 58.62 17.36 -7.11
N ARG A 127 58.88 18.51 -6.48
CA ARG A 127 58.50 19.82 -7.04
C ARG A 127 59.52 20.26 -8.10
N ILE A 128 59.66 19.50 -9.19
CA ILE A 128 60.26 20.03 -10.42
C ILE A 128 59.18 20.87 -11.11
N PRO A 129 59.37 22.18 -11.30
CA PRO A 129 58.39 22.99 -12.00
C PRO A 129 58.35 22.56 -13.47
N LYS A 130 57.18 22.12 -13.94
CA LYS A 130 56.85 21.96 -15.37
C LYS A 130 56.82 23.32 -16.11
N LYS A 131 57.93 24.05 -16.11
CA LYS A 131 58.13 25.32 -16.83
C LYS A 131 59.47 25.34 -17.59
N PHE A 132 59.85 24.21 -18.20
CA PHE A 132 61.10 24.11 -18.96
C PHE A 132 60.94 23.47 -20.36
N TRP A 133 59.74 23.49 -20.96
CA TRP A 133 59.57 23.16 -22.38
C TRP A 133 58.50 24.07 -23.00
N GLU A 134 58.91 25.32 -23.24
CA GLU A 134 58.42 26.18 -24.34
C GLU A 134 59.60 26.45 -25.28
#